data_AF-A0A2S7SU96-F1
#
_entry.id   AF-A0A2S7SU96-F1
#
_cell.length_a   1.000
_cell.length_b   1.000
_cell.length_c   1.000
_cell.angle_alpha   90.00
_cell.angle_beta   90.00
_cell.angle_gamma   90.00
#
_symmetry.space_group_name_H-M   'P 1'
#
loop_
_entity.id
_entity.type
_entity.pdbx_description
1 polymer ?
#
loop_
_entity_poly.entity_id
_entity_poly.type
_entity_poly.pdbx_seq_one_letter_code
_entity_poly.pdbx_strand_id
1 'polypeptide(L)'
;MYIMKSIVLLGLSLLVTFLSCTKRVESVSKDLRYRASLHKIDYDRSLTNAWKGDSISILLISTLMLDGGLISENGSQIISIVDKIGEQKFCRVVHNCSPNDKQKIMINISSGFDYTPIKKYEFQDLSKVFPLVFAELSR
;
A
#
# COMPACT_ATOMS: atom_id res chain seq x y z
N MET A 1 -22.16 29.86 -39.02
CA MET A 1 -21.56 28.51 -39.04
C MET A 1 -20.35 28.42 -38.09
N TYR A 2 -20.55 28.64 -36.78
CA TYR A 2 -19.47 28.66 -35.77
C TYR A 2 -19.77 27.82 -34.51
N ILE A 3 -20.95 27.21 -34.42
CA ILE A 3 -21.37 26.48 -33.21
C ILE A 3 -20.90 25.02 -33.23
N MET A 4 -20.59 24.45 -34.41
CA MET A 4 -20.17 23.04 -34.52
C MET A 4 -18.71 22.77 -34.12
N LYS A 5 -17.82 23.77 -34.08
CA LYS A 5 -16.40 23.53 -33.72
C LYS A 5 -16.16 23.41 -32.21
N SER A 6 -17.01 24.00 -31.37
CA SER A 6 -16.81 24.00 -29.91
C SER A 6 -17.23 22.71 -29.22
N ILE A 7 -18.15 21.94 -29.81
CA ILE A 7 -18.65 20.69 -29.22
C ILE A 7 -17.64 19.55 -29.39
N VAL A 8 -16.87 19.54 -30.49
CA VAL A 8 -15.87 18.50 -30.77
C VAL A 8 -14.65 18.62 -29.84
N LEU A 9 -14.29 19.84 -29.42
CA LEU A 9 -13.18 20.07 -28.48
C LEU A 9 -13.54 19.73 -27.02
N LEU A 10 -14.80 19.91 -26.62
CA LEU A 10 -15.29 19.54 -25.28
C LEU A 10 -15.51 18.02 -25.12
N GLY A 11 -15.78 17.30 -26.21
CA GLY A 11 -15.88 15.85 -26.20
C GLY A 11 -14.54 15.13 -26.01
N LEU A 12 -13.43 15.72 -26.48
CA LEU A 12 -12.11 15.11 -26.40
C LEU A 12 -11.45 15.26 -25.00
N SER A 13 -11.79 16.31 -24.24
CA SER A 13 -11.25 16.49 -22.88
C SER A 13 -11.91 15.59 -21.82
N LEU A 14 -13.11 15.08 -22.10
CA LEU A 14 -13.84 14.18 -21.20
C LEU A 14 -13.46 12.70 -21.37
N LEU A 15 -12.78 12.33 -22.46
CA LEU A 15 -12.38 10.94 -22.70
C LEU A 15 -11.03 10.55 -22.05
N VAL A 16 -10.19 11.53 -21.72
CA VAL A 16 -8.84 11.27 -21.17
C VAL A 16 -8.86 11.02 -19.65
N THR A 17 -9.94 11.38 -18.94
CA THR A 17 -10.04 11.19 -17.49
C THR A 17 -10.53 9.81 -17.06
N PHE A 18 -11.06 8.99 -17.99
CA PHE A 18 -11.53 7.64 -17.67
C PHE A 18 -10.48 6.52 -17.85
N LEU A 19 -9.28 6.84 -18.34
CA LEU A 19 -8.20 5.84 -18.50
C LEU A 19 -7.32 5.61 -17.25
N SER A 20 -7.63 6.24 -16.10
CA SER A 20 -6.77 6.17 -14.91
C SER A 20 -7.21 5.19 -13.81
N CYS A 21 -8.11 4.24 -14.07
CA CYS A 21 -8.56 3.32 -13.03
C CYS A 21 -8.34 1.83 -13.33
N THR A 22 -7.15 1.47 -13.80
CA THR A 22 -6.60 0.13 -13.56
C THR A 22 -5.27 0.27 -12.84
N LYS A 23 -5.35 0.74 -11.58
CA LYS A 23 -4.24 0.58 -10.64
C LYS A 23 -3.94 -0.92 -10.56
N ARG A 24 -2.74 -1.27 -11.02
CA ARG A 24 -2.10 -2.57 -10.91
C ARG A 24 -2.32 -3.10 -9.49
N VAL A 25 -3.24 -4.06 -9.32
CA VAL A 25 -3.19 -4.91 -8.15
C VAL A 25 -1.92 -5.71 -8.34
N GLU A 26 -0.85 -5.32 -7.62
CA GLU A 26 0.38 -6.11 -7.57
C GLU A 26 0.01 -7.57 -7.30
N SER A 27 0.65 -8.51 -7.98
CA SER A 27 0.19 -9.90 -7.98
C SER A 27 0.41 -10.53 -6.60
N VAL A 28 -0.62 -10.48 -5.77
CA VAL A 28 -0.67 -11.14 -4.46
C VAL A 28 -0.94 -12.64 -4.68
N SER A 29 -0.14 -13.49 -4.05
CA SER A 29 -0.22 -14.94 -4.09
C SER A 29 -1.55 -15.44 -3.52
N LYS A 30 -1.98 -16.62 -3.97
CA LYS A 30 -3.18 -17.26 -3.42
C LYS A 30 -3.01 -17.62 -1.95
N ASP A 31 -1.78 -17.91 -1.53
CA ASP A 31 -1.48 -18.31 -0.15
C ASP A 31 -1.59 -17.12 0.81
N LEU A 32 -1.10 -15.94 0.43
CA LEU A 32 -1.30 -14.71 1.21
C LEU A 32 -2.78 -14.38 1.38
N ARG A 33 -3.58 -14.50 0.30
CA ARG A 33 -5.04 -14.31 0.37
C ARG A 33 -5.71 -15.34 1.28
N TYR A 34 -5.30 -16.61 1.19
CA TYR A 34 -5.81 -17.67 2.05
C TYR A 34 -5.49 -17.41 3.51
N ARG A 35 -4.24 -17.06 3.84
CA ARG A 35 -3.84 -16.71 5.21
C ARG A 35 -4.60 -15.52 5.75
N ALA A 36 -4.76 -14.45 4.97
CA ALA A 36 -5.59 -13.32 5.36
C ALA A 36 -7.05 -13.73 5.66
N SER A 37 -7.61 -14.66 4.87
CA SER A 37 -8.98 -15.15 5.09
C SER A 37 -9.16 -15.89 6.42
N LEU A 38 -8.12 -16.57 6.93
CA LEU A 38 -8.15 -17.19 8.27
C LEU A 38 -8.31 -16.15 9.38
N HIS A 39 -7.89 -14.91 9.13
CA HIS A 39 -8.09 -13.74 10.00
C HIS A 39 -9.36 -12.96 9.67
N LYS A 40 -10.25 -13.50 8.81
CA LYS A 40 -11.47 -12.84 8.32
C LYS A 40 -11.20 -11.52 7.57
N ILE A 41 -10.03 -11.43 6.93
CA ILE A 41 -9.64 -10.28 6.12
C ILE A 41 -9.84 -10.62 4.64
N ASP A 42 -10.70 -9.85 3.97
CA ASP A 42 -10.73 -9.78 2.51
C ASP A 42 -9.51 -8.97 2.04
N TYR A 43 -8.44 -9.68 1.70
CA TYR A 43 -7.14 -9.08 1.44
C TYR A 43 -7.17 -8.12 0.26
N ASP A 44 -7.77 -8.53 -0.86
CA ASP A 44 -7.79 -7.73 -2.10
C ASP A 44 -8.59 -6.44 -1.91
N ARG A 45 -9.74 -6.52 -1.21
CA ARG A 45 -10.54 -5.35 -0.86
C ARG A 45 -9.79 -4.44 0.11
N SER A 46 -9.16 -5.01 1.14
CA SER A 46 -8.37 -4.25 2.11
C SER A 46 -7.22 -3.53 1.41
N LEU A 47 -6.47 -4.21 0.54
CA LEU A 47 -5.35 -3.64 -0.22
C LEU A 47 -5.81 -2.49 -1.10
N THR A 48 -6.91 -2.68 -1.82
CA THR A 48 -7.51 -1.63 -2.66
C THR A 48 -7.88 -0.39 -1.85
N ASN A 49 -8.45 -0.58 -0.66
CA ASN A 49 -8.84 0.51 0.23
C ASN A 49 -7.61 1.18 0.87
N ALA A 50 -6.60 0.41 1.26
CA ALA A 50 -5.35 0.93 1.80
C ALA A 50 -4.60 1.82 0.79
N TRP A 51 -4.60 1.47 -0.50
CA TRP A 51 -4.07 2.35 -1.57
C TRP A 51 -4.89 3.62 -1.84
N LYS A 52 -6.12 3.69 -1.32
CA LYS A 52 -6.92 4.93 -1.26
C LYS A 52 -6.68 5.68 0.06
N GLY A 53 -5.89 5.08 0.95
CA GLY A 53 -5.51 5.62 2.23
C GLY A 53 -6.59 5.47 3.30
N ASP A 54 -7.40 4.43 3.22
CA ASP A 54 -8.33 4.03 4.29
C ASP A 54 -7.54 3.51 5.50
N SER A 55 -7.71 4.17 6.64
CA SER A 55 -6.91 3.90 7.85
C SER A 55 -7.12 2.51 8.41
N ILE A 56 -8.36 2.00 8.37
CA ILE A 56 -8.69 0.66 8.88
C ILE A 56 -7.98 -0.40 8.04
N SER A 57 -8.08 -0.27 6.71
CA SER A 57 -7.48 -1.22 5.79
C SER A 57 -5.95 -1.18 5.82
N ILE A 58 -5.34 0.00 5.98
CA ILE A 58 -3.89 0.14 6.20
C ILE A 58 -3.48 -0.64 7.45
N LEU A 59 -4.21 -0.45 8.56
CA LEU A 59 -3.90 -1.12 9.81
C LEU A 59 -4.01 -2.64 9.67
N LEU A 60 -5.13 -3.14 9.11
CA LEU A 60 -5.37 -4.57 8.92
C LEU A 60 -4.25 -5.27 8.14
N ILE A 61 -3.78 -4.66 7.04
CA ILE A 61 -2.70 -5.23 6.22
C ILE A 61 -1.36 -5.16 6.97
N SER A 62 -1.10 -4.04 7.63
CA SER A 62 0.19 -3.77 8.27
C SER A 62 0.43 -4.65 9.50
N THR A 63 -0.63 -5.02 10.21
CA THR A 63 -0.57 -5.87 11.41
C THR A 63 -0.92 -7.34 11.14
N LEU A 64 -1.13 -7.73 9.88
CA LEU A 64 -1.45 -9.12 9.54
C LEU A 64 -0.31 -10.04 9.97
N MET A 65 -0.65 -11.07 10.75
CA MET A 65 0.31 -12.06 11.21
C MET A 65 0.53 -13.10 10.11
N LEU A 66 1.77 -13.18 9.65
CA LEU A 66 2.19 -14.06 8.57
C LEU A 66 3.49 -14.73 8.97
N ASP A 67 3.85 -15.78 8.25
CA ASP A 67 5.07 -16.55 8.42
C ASP A 67 5.86 -16.68 7.12
N GLY A 68 7.17 -16.90 7.25
CA GLY A 68 8.07 -17.15 6.12
C GLY A 68 8.01 -16.09 5.02
N GLY A 69 7.96 -16.54 3.77
CA GLY A 69 7.94 -15.67 2.59
C GLY A 69 6.71 -14.77 2.47
N LEU A 70 5.61 -15.09 3.17
CA LEU A 70 4.40 -14.27 3.14
C LEU A 70 4.60 -12.93 3.87
N ILE A 71 5.50 -12.89 4.87
CA ILE A 71 5.88 -11.64 5.54
C ILE A 71 6.51 -10.68 4.52
N SER A 72 7.46 -11.16 3.72
CA SER A 72 8.10 -10.37 2.66
C SER A 72 7.12 -9.94 1.58
N GLU A 73 6.24 -10.84 1.15
CA GLU A 73 5.22 -10.52 0.16
C GLU A 73 4.28 -9.42 0.67
N ASN A 74 3.72 -9.56 1.87
CA ASN A 74 2.88 -8.53 2.48
C ASN A 74 3.65 -7.23 2.75
N GLY A 75 4.91 -7.35 3.17
CA GLY A 75 5.84 -6.24 3.35
C GLY A 75 5.97 -5.38 2.10
N SER A 76 6.13 -6.03 0.93
CA SER A 76 6.18 -5.34 -0.37
C SER A 76 4.93 -4.50 -0.63
N GLN A 77 3.75 -5.01 -0.25
CA GLN A 77 2.49 -4.31 -0.40
C GLN A 77 2.40 -3.10 0.52
N ILE A 78 2.91 -3.21 1.75
CA ILE A 78 2.96 -2.08 2.69
C ILE A 78 3.91 -1.00 2.17
N ILE A 79 5.08 -1.36 1.61
CA ILE A 79 6.00 -0.41 0.96
C ILE A 79 5.26 0.35 -0.16
N SER A 80 4.53 -0.37 -1.03
CA SER A 80 3.73 0.23 -2.10
C SER A 80 2.61 1.14 -1.57
N ILE A 81 2.00 0.80 -0.43
CA ILE A 81 1.03 1.66 0.25
C ILE A 81 1.70 2.95 0.74
N VAL A 82 2.83 2.86 1.45
CA VAL A 82 3.55 4.02 1.99
C VAL A 82 4.02 4.94 0.87
N ASP A 83 4.63 4.42 -0.19
CA ASP A 83 5.02 5.20 -1.38
C ASP A 83 3.82 5.93 -1.98
N LYS A 84 2.66 5.28 -2.03
CA LYS A 84 1.47 5.86 -2.65
C LYS A 84 0.78 6.93 -1.81
N ILE A 85 0.66 6.73 -0.51
CA ILE A 85 -0.12 7.61 0.38
C ILE A 85 0.75 8.65 1.12
N GLY A 86 2.07 8.44 1.13
CA GLY A 86 3.05 9.23 1.85
C GLY A 86 3.22 8.82 3.31
N GLU A 87 4.45 8.94 3.81
CA GLU A 87 4.82 8.57 5.19
C GLU A 87 3.94 9.25 6.23
N GLN A 88 3.70 10.56 6.10
CA GLN A 88 2.90 11.33 7.08
C GLN A 88 1.50 10.76 7.27
N LYS A 89 0.89 10.24 6.21
CA LYS A 89 -0.44 9.63 6.30
C LYS A 89 -0.34 8.25 6.97
N PHE A 90 0.66 7.45 6.61
CA PHE A 90 0.90 6.16 7.24
C PHE A 90 1.20 6.30 8.75
N CYS A 91 2.10 7.20 9.14
CA CYS A 91 2.44 7.49 10.54
C CYS A 91 1.21 7.84 11.37
N ARG A 92 0.29 8.65 10.83
CA ARG A 92 -0.98 8.98 11.51
C ARG A 92 -1.86 7.76 11.78
N VAL A 93 -1.84 6.77 10.90
CA VAL A 93 -2.60 5.51 11.09
C VAL A 93 -1.97 4.65 12.18
N VAL A 94 -0.63 4.55 12.20
CA VAL A 94 0.07 3.66 13.13
C VAL A 94 0.46 4.30 14.46
N HIS A 95 0.18 5.58 14.65
CA HIS A 95 0.62 6.36 15.82
C HIS A 95 0.22 5.74 17.16
N ASN A 96 -1.05 5.33 17.25
CA ASN A 96 -1.65 4.77 18.47
C ASN A 96 -1.55 3.24 18.54
N CYS A 97 -0.79 2.60 17.62
CA CYS A 97 -0.55 1.17 17.71
C CYS A 97 0.23 0.83 18.98
N SER A 98 -0.03 -0.35 19.54
CA SER A 98 0.77 -0.88 20.64
C SER A 98 2.24 -1.06 20.21
N PRO A 99 3.21 -1.04 21.14
CA PRO A 99 4.61 -1.31 20.81
C PRO A 99 4.81 -2.64 20.07
N ASN A 100 4.04 -3.67 20.46
CA ASN A 100 4.06 -4.97 19.82
C ASN A 100 3.56 -4.90 18.35
N ASP A 101 2.49 -4.15 18.09
CA ASP A 101 1.99 -4.01 16.73
C ASP A 101 2.93 -3.16 15.87
N LYS A 102 3.53 -2.11 16.43
CA LYS A 102 4.58 -1.35 15.73
C LYS A 102 5.77 -2.23 15.37
N GLN A 103 6.19 -3.13 16.26
CA GLN A 103 7.25 -4.10 15.98
C GLN A 103 6.86 -5.06 14.84
N LYS A 104 5.62 -5.56 14.82
CA LYS A 104 5.13 -6.40 13.70
C LYS A 104 5.14 -5.65 12.38
N ILE A 105 4.66 -4.40 12.39
CA ILE A 105 4.66 -3.54 11.19
C ILE A 105 6.10 -3.32 10.71
N MET A 106 7.03 -3.04 11.63
CA MET A 106 8.45 -2.88 11.34
C MET A 106 9.04 -4.13 10.66
N ILE A 107 8.76 -5.32 11.20
CA ILE A 107 9.22 -6.61 10.65
C ILE A 107 8.64 -6.82 9.24
N ASN A 108 7.32 -6.66 9.08
CA ASN A 108 6.64 -6.80 7.79
C ASN A 108 7.28 -5.88 6.73
N ILE A 109 7.41 -4.58 7.01
CA ILE A 109 7.96 -3.62 6.04
C ILE A 109 9.42 -3.95 5.73
N SER A 110 10.24 -4.24 6.75
CA SER A 110 11.68 -4.51 6.57
C SER A 110 11.91 -5.72 5.66
N SER A 111 11.18 -6.82 5.88
CA SER A 111 11.24 -8.02 5.03
C SER A 111 10.72 -7.79 3.61
N GLY A 112 9.96 -6.72 3.38
CA GLY A 112 9.43 -6.36 2.06
C GLY A 112 10.46 -5.75 1.11
N PHE A 113 11.54 -5.15 1.63
CA PHE A 113 12.55 -4.51 0.77
C PHE A 113 13.36 -5.51 -0.06
N ASP A 114 13.44 -6.76 0.36
CA ASP A 114 14.09 -7.84 -0.38
C ASP A 114 13.30 -8.25 -1.65
N TYR A 115 12.01 -7.92 -1.71
CA TYR A 115 11.08 -8.41 -2.75
C TYR A 115 10.18 -7.32 -3.33
N THR A 116 10.42 -6.04 -3.01
CA THR A 116 9.58 -4.95 -3.49
C THR A 116 9.70 -4.77 -5.01
N PRO A 117 8.58 -4.61 -5.74
CA PRO A 117 8.62 -4.33 -7.18
C PRO A 117 9.11 -2.90 -7.47
N ILE A 118 9.21 -2.04 -6.45
CA ILE A 118 9.65 -0.66 -6.58
C ILE A 118 11.18 -0.62 -6.55
N LYS A 119 11.80 -0.67 -7.74
CA LYS A 119 13.26 -0.79 -7.91
C LYS A 119 14.12 0.23 -7.16
N LYS A 120 13.62 1.45 -6.92
CA LYS A 120 14.34 2.45 -6.10
C LYS A 120 14.47 2.04 -4.62
N TYR A 121 13.71 1.06 -4.15
CA TYR A 121 13.65 0.63 -2.75
C TYR A 121 14.21 -0.78 -2.52
N GLU A 122 14.46 -1.54 -3.59
CA GLU A 122 14.98 -2.91 -3.51
C GLU A 122 16.29 -2.96 -2.71
N PHE A 123 16.37 -3.89 -1.75
CA PHE A 123 17.51 -4.11 -0.84
C PHE A 123 17.92 -2.89 0.00
N GLN A 124 17.01 -1.95 0.23
CA GLN A 124 17.26 -0.79 1.08
C GLN A 124 16.74 -0.98 2.51
N ASP A 125 17.24 -0.13 3.41
CA ASP A 125 16.80 -0.10 4.79
C ASP A 125 15.60 0.84 4.98
N LEU A 126 14.66 0.43 5.84
CA LEU A 126 13.48 1.24 6.18
C LEU A 126 13.86 2.64 6.67
N SER A 127 14.88 2.76 7.51
CA SER A 127 15.34 4.04 8.07
C SER A 127 15.89 5.01 7.02
N LYS A 128 16.33 4.50 5.85
CA LYS A 128 16.80 5.31 4.73
C LYS A 128 15.67 5.69 3.80
N VAL A 129 14.77 4.76 3.52
CA VAL A 129 13.71 4.94 2.53
C VAL A 129 12.51 5.70 3.09
N PHE A 130 12.08 5.36 4.29
CA PHE A 130 10.94 5.98 4.98
C PHE A 130 11.34 6.37 6.43
N PRO A 131 12.16 7.42 6.60
CA PRO A 131 12.71 7.80 7.90
C PRO A 131 11.64 8.21 8.92
N LEU A 132 10.51 8.79 8.50
CA LEU A 132 9.43 9.15 9.41
C LEU A 132 8.68 7.91 9.88
N VAL A 133 8.46 6.94 8.98
CA VAL A 133 7.85 5.67 9.35
C VAL A 133 8.75 4.92 10.32
N PHE A 134 10.05 4.84 10.05
CA PHE A 134 11.01 4.23 10.97
C PHE A 134 10.96 4.87 12.35
N ALA A 135 11.07 6.21 12.43
CA ALA A 135 11.03 6.93 13.69
C ALA A 135 9.72 6.71 14.45
N GLU A 136 8.58 6.65 13.76
CA GLU A 136 7.27 6.43 14.39
C GLU A 136 7.11 5.01 14.93
N LEU A 137 7.64 4.01 14.23
CA LEU A 137 7.59 2.61 14.63
C LEU A 137 8.61 2.26 15.73
N SER A 138 9.66 3.07 15.90
CA SER A 138 10.68 2.91 16.95
C SER A 138 10.32 3.57 18.29
N ARG A 139 9.18 4.26 18.38
CA ARG A 139 8.64 4.86 19.61
C ARG A 139 7.72 3.90 20.35
#